data_AF-A0A2S8P612-F1
#
_entry.id   AF-A0A2S8P612-F1
#
_cell.length_a   1.000
_cell.length_b   1.000
_cell.length_c   1.000
_cell.angle_alpha   90.00
_cell.angle_beta   90.00
_cell.angle_gamma   90.00
#
_symmetry.space_group_name_H-M   'P 1'
#
loop_
_entity.id
_entity.type
_entity.pdbx_description
1 polymer ?
#
loop_
_entity_poly.entity_id
_entity_poly.type
_entity_poly.pdbx_seq_one_letter_code
_entity_poly.pdbx_strand_id
1 'polypeptide(L)'
;MQRDLLEQLNLWHEQDEFGLIIERIDDIPVSERDYNLIGQLARAYNNMERYREAVEQLLSVHQQGASDPLWQYRLGYAYCYTANYEQALLAFERADELLPHDESTLEFLRQIRPKAEKMRHDRQRHEEKITEWKQSGTLNQLRATSGTYSPATFWKQSDYAQENHVSKPFDEAEIVSIEHELGYKLPASYIQLMNTQNGGIPTLTEFPTAEATSWAEDHIAISSIMGIGHDKIYALGGELGSRFMIEEWGYPDLGIVICDCPSAGHDVVMLDYRFCGPEGEPCVVHVDQERDYEITYLAPNFEAFIRGLVDEDTYDLSNEEDED
;
A
#
# COMPACT_ATOMS: atom_id res chain seq x y z
N MET A 1 -12.32 -40.35 8.61
CA MET A 1 -11.11 -39.65 8.14
C MET A 1 -11.35 -38.15 7.94
N GLN A 2 -12.19 -37.72 6.99
CA GLN A 2 -12.44 -36.28 6.78
C GLN A 2 -13.19 -35.61 7.94
N ARG A 3 -14.16 -36.32 8.55
CA ARG A 3 -14.87 -35.86 9.75
C ARG A 3 -13.94 -35.72 10.97
N ASP A 4 -13.12 -36.73 11.21
CA ASP A 4 -12.15 -36.73 12.31
C ASP A 4 -11.11 -35.60 12.15
N LEU A 5 -10.72 -35.30 10.91
CA LEU A 5 -9.85 -34.18 10.61
C LEU A 5 -10.53 -32.84 10.94
N LEU A 6 -11.76 -32.59 10.46
CA LEU A 6 -12.47 -31.35 10.75
C LEU A 6 -12.72 -31.14 12.26
N GLU A 7 -13.01 -32.21 13.00
CA GLU A 7 -13.12 -32.17 14.46
C GLU A 7 -11.79 -31.76 15.11
N GLN A 8 -10.66 -32.31 14.64
CA GLN A 8 -9.33 -31.92 15.12
C GLN A 8 -8.98 -30.46 14.78
N LEU A 9 -9.30 -29.99 13.57
CA LEU A 9 -9.05 -28.59 13.17
C LEU A 9 -9.87 -27.62 14.03
N ASN A 10 -11.11 -27.97 14.36
CA ASN A 10 -11.93 -27.17 15.26
C ASN A 10 -11.38 -27.16 16.69
N LEU A 11 -10.87 -28.29 17.18
CA LEU A 11 -10.22 -28.35 18.50
C LEU A 11 -8.99 -27.43 18.56
N TRP A 12 -8.14 -27.43 17.52
CA TRP A 12 -7.00 -26.51 17.46
C TRP A 12 -7.45 -25.05 17.38
N HIS A 13 -8.54 -24.77 16.66
CA HIS A 13 -9.09 -23.42 16.62
C HIS A 13 -9.57 -22.95 18.00
N GLU A 14 -10.25 -23.81 18.76
CA GLU A 14 -10.69 -23.52 20.14
C GLU A 14 -9.51 -23.34 21.11
N GLN A 15 -8.32 -23.81 20.74
CA GLN A 15 -7.07 -23.71 21.50
C GLN A 15 -6.17 -22.57 21.01
N ASP A 16 -6.63 -21.75 20.05
CA ASP A 16 -5.86 -20.72 19.36
C ASP A 16 -4.60 -21.24 18.63
N GLU A 17 -4.55 -22.55 18.34
CA GLU A 17 -3.46 -23.23 17.64
C GLU A 17 -3.63 -23.11 16.11
N PHE A 18 -3.75 -21.88 15.61
CA PHE A 18 -4.03 -21.60 14.20
C PHE A 18 -2.89 -22.06 13.27
N GLY A 19 -1.64 -21.99 13.75
CA GLY A 19 -0.47 -22.47 13.00
C GLY A 19 -0.56 -23.97 12.67
N LEU A 20 -1.04 -24.79 13.61
CA LEU A 20 -1.24 -26.23 13.39
C LEU A 20 -2.33 -26.51 12.35
N ILE A 21 -3.38 -25.69 12.29
CA ILE A 21 -4.42 -25.78 11.27
C ILE A 21 -3.81 -25.53 9.89
N ILE A 22 -3.02 -24.47 9.75
CA ILE A 22 -2.37 -24.10 8.49
C ILE A 22 -1.43 -25.21 8.04
N GLU A 23 -0.47 -25.61 8.88
CA GLU A 23 0.50 -26.68 8.57
C GLU A 23 -0.22 -27.97 8.15
N ARG A 24 -1.25 -28.38 8.91
CA ARG A 24 -1.96 -29.62 8.63
C ARG A 24 -2.70 -29.61 7.30
N ILE A 25 -3.29 -28.48 6.92
CA ILE A 25 -4.00 -28.32 5.64
C ILE A 25 -2.99 -28.16 4.50
N ASP A 26 -1.83 -27.55 4.76
CA ASP A 26 -0.80 -27.36 3.74
C ASP A 26 -0.15 -28.68 3.28
N ASP A 27 -0.09 -29.67 4.16
CA ASP A 27 0.29 -31.06 3.83
C ASP A 27 -0.70 -31.76 2.87
N ILE A 28 -1.90 -31.20 2.67
CA ILE A 28 -2.91 -31.75 1.76
C ILE A 28 -2.71 -31.11 0.38
N PRO A 29 -2.61 -31.89 -0.71
CA PRO A 29 -2.53 -31.34 -2.06
C PRO A 29 -3.66 -30.37 -2.35
N VAL A 30 -3.38 -29.24 -3.00
CA VAL A 30 -4.40 -28.20 -3.29
C VAL A 30 -5.64 -28.77 -4.00
N SER A 31 -5.45 -29.73 -4.91
CA SER A 31 -6.54 -30.42 -5.62
C SER A 31 -7.46 -31.27 -4.73
N GLU A 32 -7.02 -31.61 -3.53
CA GLU A 32 -7.76 -32.42 -2.55
C GLU A 32 -8.39 -31.56 -1.43
N ARG A 33 -8.10 -30.25 -1.39
CA ARG A 33 -8.69 -29.34 -0.41
C ARG A 33 -10.12 -29.01 -0.83
N ASP A 34 -11.08 -29.48 -0.04
CA ASP A 34 -12.49 -29.18 -0.28
C ASP A 34 -12.90 -27.83 0.33
N TYR A 35 -14.15 -27.43 0.09
CA TYR A 35 -14.72 -26.18 0.60
C TYR A 35 -14.53 -26.00 2.11
N ASN A 36 -14.70 -27.07 2.89
CA ASN A 36 -14.60 -27.00 4.35
C ASN A 36 -13.16 -26.76 4.78
N LEU A 37 -12.19 -27.48 4.20
CA LEU A 37 -10.78 -27.29 4.49
C LEU A 37 -10.32 -25.87 4.11
N ILE A 38 -10.74 -25.37 2.95
CA ILE A 38 -10.42 -24.00 2.50
C ILE A 38 -11.04 -22.97 3.45
N GLY A 39 -12.29 -23.17 3.88
CA GLY A 39 -12.91 -22.31 4.88
C GLY A 39 -12.19 -22.31 6.24
N GLN A 40 -11.66 -23.46 6.67
CA GLN A 40 -10.87 -23.59 7.90
C GLN A 40 -9.50 -22.91 7.77
N LEU A 41 -8.84 -23.09 6.63
CA LEU A 41 -7.56 -22.46 6.32
C LEU A 41 -7.68 -20.93 6.31
N ALA A 42 -8.69 -20.39 5.61
CA ALA A 42 -8.95 -18.95 5.59
C ALA A 42 -9.28 -18.38 6.98
N ARG A 43 -10.01 -19.13 7.81
CA ARG A 43 -10.27 -18.74 9.21
C ARG A 43 -8.96 -18.65 10.01
N ALA A 44 -8.09 -19.65 9.87
CA ALA A 44 -6.80 -19.65 10.55
C ALA A 44 -5.91 -18.49 10.07
N TYR A 45 -5.88 -18.21 8.77
CA TYR A 45 -5.18 -17.05 8.22
C TYR A 45 -5.69 -15.73 8.78
N ASN A 46 -7.01 -15.52 8.82
CA ASN A 46 -7.59 -14.30 9.41
C ASN A 46 -7.17 -14.10 10.88
N ASN A 47 -7.16 -15.18 11.69
CA ASN A 47 -6.77 -15.08 13.09
C ASN A 47 -5.26 -14.92 13.31
N MET A 48 -4.45 -15.25 12.31
CA MET A 48 -3.01 -14.98 12.30
C MET A 48 -2.66 -13.67 11.58
N GLU A 49 -3.66 -12.83 11.29
CA GLU A 49 -3.49 -11.55 10.59
C GLU A 49 -2.89 -11.68 9.17
N ARG A 50 -2.97 -12.88 8.61
CA ARG A 50 -2.54 -13.24 7.25
C ARG A 50 -3.68 -12.99 6.26
N TYR A 51 -4.17 -11.76 6.24
CA TYR A 51 -5.42 -11.41 5.59
C TYR A 51 -5.37 -11.57 4.06
N ARG A 52 -4.22 -11.33 3.43
CA ARG A 52 -4.05 -11.49 1.98
C ARG A 52 -4.19 -12.96 1.57
N GLU A 53 -3.56 -13.89 2.31
CA GLU A 53 -3.76 -15.32 2.08
C GLU A 53 -5.20 -15.76 2.38
N ALA A 54 -5.84 -15.18 3.40
CA ALA A 54 -7.25 -15.48 3.69
C ALA A 54 -8.17 -15.09 2.51
N VAL A 55 -7.98 -13.90 1.92
CA VAL A 55 -8.71 -13.46 0.72
C VAL A 55 -8.48 -14.43 -0.44
N GLU A 56 -7.22 -14.78 -0.73
CA GLU A 56 -6.87 -15.70 -1.82
C GLU A 56 -7.60 -17.05 -1.67
N GLN A 57 -7.52 -17.65 -0.48
CA GLN A 57 -8.17 -18.92 -0.20
C GLN A 57 -9.70 -18.82 -0.34
N LEU A 58 -10.32 -17.78 0.21
CA LEU A 58 -11.78 -17.60 0.13
C LEU A 58 -12.24 -17.42 -1.32
N LEU A 59 -11.54 -16.61 -2.11
CA LEU A 59 -11.86 -16.38 -3.52
C LEU A 59 -11.69 -17.64 -4.36
N SER A 60 -10.78 -18.56 -4.02
CA SER A 60 -10.63 -19.84 -4.73
C SER A 60 -11.92 -20.70 -4.73
N VAL A 61 -12.79 -20.52 -3.73
CA VAL A 61 -14.06 -21.23 -3.57
C VAL A 61 -15.29 -20.34 -3.69
N HIS A 62 -15.17 -19.17 -4.33
CA HIS A 62 -16.23 -18.16 -4.39
C HIS A 62 -17.57 -18.71 -4.92
N GLN A 63 -17.55 -19.68 -5.85
CA GLN A 63 -18.77 -20.26 -6.41
C GLN A 63 -19.59 -21.02 -5.35
N GLN A 64 -18.92 -21.68 -4.41
CA GLN A 64 -19.55 -22.41 -3.31
C GLN A 64 -19.91 -21.47 -2.16
N GLY A 65 -19.04 -20.49 -1.87
CA GLY A 65 -19.20 -19.57 -0.74
C GLY A 65 -20.20 -18.43 -0.93
N ALA A 66 -20.62 -18.12 -2.17
CA ALA A 66 -21.47 -16.96 -2.46
C ALA A 66 -22.81 -16.92 -1.69
N SER A 67 -23.33 -18.09 -1.28
CA SER A 67 -24.56 -18.24 -0.49
C SER A 67 -24.31 -18.66 0.97
N ASP A 68 -23.06 -18.65 1.44
CA ASP A 68 -22.70 -18.98 2.81
C ASP A 68 -22.41 -17.69 3.60
N PRO A 69 -23.22 -17.35 4.62
CA PRO A 69 -23.01 -16.14 5.42
C PRO A 69 -21.67 -16.13 6.16
N LEU A 70 -21.15 -17.28 6.59
CA LEU A 70 -19.85 -17.34 7.28
C LEU A 70 -18.69 -17.08 6.33
N TRP A 71 -18.79 -17.57 5.09
CA TRP A 71 -17.81 -17.25 4.05
C TRP A 71 -17.81 -15.76 3.71
N GLN A 72 -19.00 -15.17 3.53
CA GLN A 72 -19.15 -13.73 3.27
C GLN A 72 -18.58 -12.89 4.41
N TYR A 73 -18.88 -13.26 5.66
CA TYR A 73 -18.32 -12.60 6.84
C TYR A 73 -16.79 -12.70 6.88
N ARG A 74 -16.21 -13.89 6.67
CA ARG A 74 -14.75 -14.08 6.69
C ARG A 74 -14.05 -13.31 5.58
N LEU A 75 -14.67 -13.23 4.40
CA LEU A 75 -14.14 -12.46 3.27
C LEU A 75 -14.24 -10.96 3.54
N GLY A 76 -15.37 -10.49 4.07
CA GLY A 76 -15.55 -9.10 4.48
C GLY A 76 -14.54 -8.69 5.55
N TYR A 77 -14.30 -9.57 6.54
CA TYR A 77 -13.30 -9.38 7.58
C TYR A 77 -11.90 -9.24 6.98
N ALA A 78 -11.49 -10.18 6.12
CA ALA A 78 -10.19 -10.11 5.46
C ALA A 78 -10.03 -8.84 4.58
N TYR A 79 -11.11 -8.42 3.89
CA TYR A 79 -11.11 -7.16 3.13
C TYR A 79 -11.01 -5.91 4.01
N CYS A 80 -11.58 -5.91 5.21
CA CYS A 80 -11.43 -4.81 6.17
C CYS A 80 -9.97 -4.56 6.52
N TYR A 81 -9.21 -5.62 6.79
CA TYR A 81 -7.82 -5.53 7.22
C TYR A 81 -6.82 -5.46 6.06
N THR A 82 -7.29 -5.59 4.81
CA THR A 82 -6.52 -5.28 3.60
C THR A 82 -6.94 -3.95 2.97
N ALA A 83 -7.64 -3.09 3.73
CA ALA A 83 -8.15 -1.78 3.30
C ALA A 83 -9.04 -1.78 2.03
N ASN A 84 -9.60 -2.93 1.65
CA ASN A 84 -10.49 -3.11 0.51
C ASN A 84 -11.95 -2.79 0.88
N TYR A 85 -12.20 -1.57 1.35
CA TYR A 85 -13.42 -1.23 2.07
C TYR A 85 -14.71 -1.32 1.25
N GLU A 86 -14.65 -1.02 -0.05
CA GLU A 86 -15.79 -1.23 -0.95
C GLU A 86 -16.17 -2.71 -1.06
N GLN A 87 -15.19 -3.61 -1.17
CA GLN A 87 -15.43 -5.06 -1.26
C GLN A 87 -15.85 -5.63 0.10
N ALA A 88 -15.27 -5.14 1.19
CA ALA A 88 -15.68 -5.49 2.54
C ALA A 88 -17.17 -5.15 2.78
N LEU A 89 -17.59 -3.94 2.38
CA LEU A 89 -18.98 -3.51 2.49
C LEU A 89 -19.92 -4.46 1.72
N LEU A 90 -19.60 -4.79 0.46
CA LEU A 90 -20.41 -5.71 -0.34
C LEU A 90 -20.51 -7.11 0.30
N ALA A 91 -19.40 -7.63 0.83
CA ALA A 91 -19.37 -8.93 1.48
C ALA A 91 -20.22 -8.95 2.77
N PHE A 92 -20.11 -7.92 3.61
CA PHE A 92 -20.91 -7.83 4.84
C PHE A 92 -22.39 -7.55 4.57
N GLU A 93 -22.74 -6.75 3.57
CA GLU A 93 -24.14 -6.57 3.15
C GLU A 93 -24.72 -7.91 2.70
N ARG A 94 -23.95 -8.69 1.94
CA ARG A 94 -24.37 -10.02 1.52
C ARG A 94 -24.47 -11.00 2.69
N ALA A 95 -23.59 -10.89 3.70
CA ALA A 95 -23.68 -11.69 4.92
C ALA A 95 -24.98 -11.37 5.69
N ASP A 96 -25.33 -10.10 5.85
CA ASP A 96 -26.57 -9.66 6.52
C ASP A 96 -27.84 -10.06 5.74
N GLU A 97 -27.80 -10.04 4.41
CA GLU A 97 -28.90 -10.58 3.58
C GLU A 97 -29.15 -12.08 3.83
N LEU A 98 -28.08 -12.87 3.99
CA LEU A 98 -28.13 -14.32 4.17
C LEU A 98 -28.45 -14.71 5.62
N LEU A 99 -27.96 -13.93 6.59
CA LEU A 99 -28.20 -14.12 8.02
C LEU A 99 -28.51 -12.77 8.70
N PRO A 100 -29.76 -12.29 8.61
CA PRO A 100 -30.14 -10.99 9.16
C PRO A 100 -30.05 -10.94 10.68
N HIS A 101 -29.69 -9.78 11.22
CA HIS A 101 -29.56 -9.51 12.66
C HIS A 101 -28.38 -10.20 13.35
N ASP A 102 -27.38 -10.66 12.60
CA ASP A 102 -26.10 -11.06 13.16
C ASP A 102 -25.37 -9.84 13.74
N GLU A 103 -25.15 -9.83 15.06
CA GLU A 103 -24.61 -8.67 15.77
C GLU A 103 -23.22 -8.27 15.28
N SER A 104 -22.35 -9.28 15.04
CA SER A 104 -20.99 -9.07 14.55
C SER A 104 -20.98 -8.47 13.14
N THR A 105 -21.80 -8.97 12.23
CA THR A 105 -21.93 -8.43 10.87
C THR A 105 -22.43 -6.98 10.91
N LEU A 106 -23.46 -6.68 11.72
CA LEU A 106 -23.99 -5.33 11.86
C LEU A 106 -22.98 -4.36 12.48
N GLU A 107 -22.11 -4.83 13.37
CA GLU A 107 -21.02 -4.04 13.92
C GLU A 107 -20.00 -3.65 12.85
N PHE A 108 -19.52 -4.61 12.06
CA PHE A 108 -18.61 -4.32 10.94
C PHE A 108 -19.26 -3.39 9.91
N LEU A 109 -20.54 -3.57 9.59
CA LEU A 109 -21.27 -2.68 8.69
C LEU A 109 -21.29 -1.22 9.16
N ARG A 110 -21.42 -0.97 10.47
CA ARG A 110 -21.36 0.40 11.02
C ARG A 110 -19.97 1.01 10.83
N GLN A 111 -18.91 0.23 11.01
CA GLN A 111 -17.53 0.70 10.89
C GLN A 111 -17.11 0.91 9.43
N ILE A 112 -17.53 0.02 8.51
CA ILE A 112 -17.05 -0.02 7.13
C ILE A 112 -17.73 0.98 6.21
N ARG A 113 -19.00 1.31 6.44
CA ARG A 113 -19.78 2.24 5.60
C ARG A 113 -19.08 3.59 5.37
N PRO A 114 -18.64 4.34 6.41
CA PRO A 114 -17.95 5.60 6.20
C PRO A 114 -16.60 5.42 5.48
N LYS A 115 -15.86 4.36 5.76
CA LYS A 115 -14.59 4.05 5.08
C LYS A 115 -14.79 3.74 3.59
N ALA A 116 -15.82 2.97 3.25
CA ALA A 116 -16.19 2.66 1.87
C ALA A 116 -16.71 3.90 1.12
N GLU A 117 -17.39 4.82 1.81
CA GLU A 117 -17.80 6.11 1.25
C GLU A 117 -16.58 7.00 0.94
N LYS A 118 -15.63 7.13 1.88
CA LYS A 118 -14.35 7.81 1.64
C LYS A 118 -13.61 7.20 0.46
N MET A 119 -13.49 5.86 0.40
CA MET A 119 -12.82 5.17 -0.71
C MET A 119 -13.48 5.42 -2.08
N ARG A 120 -14.83 5.51 -2.14
CA ARG A 120 -15.53 5.87 -3.38
C ARG A 120 -15.23 7.31 -3.81
N HIS A 121 -15.15 8.25 -2.87
CA HIS A 121 -14.74 9.61 -3.16
C HIS A 121 -13.28 9.68 -3.65
N ASP A 122 -12.38 8.94 -3.01
CA ASP A 122 -10.98 8.85 -3.45
C ASP A 122 -10.86 8.28 -4.86
N ARG A 123 -11.66 7.25 -5.19
CA ARG A 123 -11.72 6.66 -6.54
C ARG A 123 -12.15 7.69 -7.58
N GLN A 124 -13.17 8.49 -7.27
CA GLN A 124 -13.62 9.55 -8.16
C GLN A 124 -12.51 10.60 -8.36
N ARG A 125 -11.87 11.07 -7.28
CA ARG A 125 -10.74 12.01 -7.37
C ARG A 125 -9.58 11.44 -8.20
N HIS A 126 -9.26 10.16 -8.02
CA HIS A 126 -8.25 9.46 -8.81
C HIS A 126 -8.60 9.45 -10.31
N GLU A 127 -9.84 9.11 -10.66
CA GLU A 127 -10.31 9.09 -12.06
C GLU A 127 -10.26 10.49 -12.71
N GLU A 128 -10.61 11.53 -11.94
CA GLU A 128 -10.49 12.93 -12.34
C GLU A 128 -9.02 13.31 -12.60
N LYS A 129 -8.11 12.98 -11.68
CA LYS A 129 -6.66 13.23 -11.83
C LYS A 129 -6.05 12.50 -13.02
N ILE A 130 -6.41 11.22 -13.21
CA ILE A 130 -5.97 10.44 -14.37
C ILE A 130 -6.46 11.08 -15.67
N THR A 131 -7.68 11.62 -15.69
CA THR A 131 -8.22 12.34 -16.86
C THR A 131 -7.46 13.64 -17.10
N GLU A 132 -7.18 14.41 -16.05
CA GLU A 132 -6.39 15.65 -16.10
C GLU A 132 -4.97 15.41 -16.65
N TRP A 133 -4.25 14.40 -16.14
CA TRP A 133 -2.91 14.04 -16.61
C TRP A 133 -2.88 13.54 -18.06
N LYS A 134 -3.96 12.88 -18.52
CA LYS A 134 -4.10 12.49 -19.94
C LYS A 134 -4.29 13.71 -20.83
N GLN A 135 -5.09 14.70 -20.38
CA GLN A 135 -5.41 15.90 -21.16
C GLN A 135 -4.26 16.91 -21.23
N SER A 136 -3.58 17.15 -20.11
CA SER A 136 -2.37 17.99 -20.04
C SER A 136 -1.20 17.41 -20.85
N GLY A 137 -1.29 16.11 -21.19
CA GLY A 137 -0.24 15.41 -21.88
C GLY A 137 0.91 15.02 -20.97
N THR A 138 0.81 15.17 -19.64
CA THR A 138 1.85 14.73 -18.69
C THR A 138 2.27 13.28 -18.94
N LEU A 139 1.31 12.37 -19.13
CA LEU A 139 1.58 10.97 -19.49
C LEU A 139 2.34 10.80 -20.82
N ASN A 140 2.18 11.74 -21.77
CA ASN A 140 2.81 11.72 -23.08
C ASN A 140 4.14 12.50 -23.12
N GLN A 141 4.27 13.56 -22.32
CA GLN A 141 5.45 14.41 -22.24
C GLN A 141 6.61 13.67 -21.57
N LEU A 142 6.34 12.79 -20.59
CA LEU A 142 7.35 11.91 -19.96
C LEU A 142 8.12 11.05 -20.96
N ARG A 143 7.44 10.58 -22.03
CA ARG A 143 8.09 9.84 -23.12
C ARG A 143 8.97 10.71 -24.03
N ALA A 144 8.74 12.02 -24.05
CA ALA A 144 9.49 12.97 -24.87
C ALA A 144 10.62 13.67 -24.10
N THR A 145 10.49 13.81 -22.78
CA THR A 145 11.47 14.44 -21.87
C THR A 145 12.46 13.44 -21.27
N SER A 146 12.92 12.45 -22.04
CA SER A 146 13.97 11.49 -21.65
C SER A 146 15.36 12.12 -21.37
N GLY A 147 15.44 13.39 -20.93
CA GLY A 147 16.68 14.09 -20.65
C GLY A 147 16.67 15.12 -19.51
N THR A 148 15.65 15.19 -18.64
CA THR A 148 15.59 16.25 -17.60
C THR A 148 16.18 15.89 -16.23
N TYR A 149 16.39 14.62 -15.89
CA TYR A 149 17.22 14.28 -14.72
C TYR A 149 18.44 13.48 -15.17
N SER A 150 19.62 13.95 -14.76
CA SER A 150 20.87 13.21 -14.94
C SER A 150 21.05 12.34 -13.71
N PRO A 151 21.11 11.00 -13.85
CA PRO A 151 21.45 10.11 -12.74
C PRO A 151 22.71 10.55 -11.97
N ALA A 152 23.66 11.19 -12.65
CA ALA A 152 24.91 11.64 -12.06
C ALA A 152 24.76 12.84 -11.10
N THR A 153 23.67 13.61 -11.20
CA THR A 153 23.43 14.80 -10.37
C THR A 153 22.16 14.70 -9.54
N PHE A 154 21.40 13.62 -9.67
CA PHE A 154 20.14 13.46 -8.95
C PHE A 154 20.34 13.31 -7.44
N TRP A 155 21.40 12.61 -7.01
CA TRP A 155 21.65 12.32 -5.60
C TRP A 155 22.60 13.34 -4.96
N LYS A 156 22.18 13.92 -3.85
CA LYS A 156 23.00 14.78 -3.00
C LYS A 156 24.11 13.95 -2.35
N GLN A 157 25.36 14.36 -2.56
CA GLN A 157 26.51 13.73 -1.91
C GLN A 157 26.53 14.13 -0.43
N SER A 158 26.38 13.14 0.46
CA SER A 158 26.27 13.35 1.90
C SER A 158 26.74 12.10 2.64
N ASP A 159 27.68 12.28 3.58
CA ASP A 159 28.13 11.18 4.46
C ASP A 159 26.96 10.62 5.28
N TYR A 160 26.05 11.49 5.72
CA TYR A 160 24.82 11.09 6.41
C TYR A 160 23.93 10.21 5.52
N ALA A 161 23.74 10.59 4.26
CA ALA A 161 22.97 9.78 3.31
C ALA A 161 23.66 8.42 3.09
N GLN A 162 24.99 8.41 2.93
CA GLN A 162 25.77 7.19 2.71
C GLN A 162 25.67 6.21 3.89
N GLU A 163 25.64 6.73 5.12
CA GLU A 163 25.52 5.92 6.33
C GLU A 163 24.09 5.39 6.55
N ASN A 164 23.07 6.22 6.34
CA ASN A 164 21.70 5.92 6.78
C ASN A 164 20.73 5.50 5.67
N HIS A 165 20.93 5.95 4.43
CA HIS A 165 19.94 5.81 3.34
C HIS A 165 20.46 5.03 2.12
N VAL A 166 21.76 5.11 1.81
CA VAL A 166 22.33 4.47 0.61
C VAL A 166 22.61 2.99 0.87
N SER A 167 21.71 2.14 0.43
CA SER A 167 21.85 0.68 0.45
C SER A 167 22.92 0.20 -0.53
N LYS A 168 23.40 -1.03 -0.31
CA LYS A 168 24.19 -1.77 -1.31
C LYS A 168 23.39 -1.97 -2.62
N PRO A 169 24.03 -2.24 -3.76
CA PRO A 169 23.32 -2.67 -4.97
C PRO A 169 22.51 -3.95 -4.70
N PHE A 170 21.28 -3.99 -5.23
CA PHE A 170 20.37 -5.12 -5.15
C PHE A 170 20.50 -6.05 -6.36
N ASP A 171 20.00 -7.27 -6.23
CA ASP A 171 19.83 -8.22 -7.33
C ASP A 171 18.34 -8.55 -7.55
N GLU A 172 18.06 -9.41 -8.53
CA GLU A 172 16.69 -9.83 -8.85
C GLU A 172 16.00 -10.57 -7.70
N ALA A 173 16.76 -11.29 -6.86
CA ALA A 173 16.19 -11.99 -5.72
C ALA A 173 15.75 -10.99 -4.62
N GLU A 174 16.50 -9.92 -4.40
CA GLU A 174 16.15 -8.86 -3.45
C GLU A 174 14.90 -8.09 -3.91
N ILE A 175 14.75 -7.83 -5.22
CA ILE A 175 13.50 -7.27 -5.80
C ILE A 175 12.32 -8.20 -5.51
N VAL A 176 12.43 -9.47 -5.87
CA VAL A 176 11.34 -10.45 -5.68
C VAL A 176 10.98 -10.58 -4.20
N SER A 177 11.97 -10.56 -3.31
CA SER A 177 11.75 -10.61 -1.86
C SER A 177 10.95 -9.41 -1.37
N ILE A 178 11.35 -8.19 -1.78
CA ILE A 178 10.67 -6.94 -1.37
C ILE A 178 9.24 -6.88 -1.95
N GLU A 179 9.06 -7.22 -3.23
CA GLU A 179 7.74 -7.22 -3.85
C GLU A 179 6.80 -8.24 -3.20
N HIS A 180 7.32 -9.41 -2.82
CA HIS A 180 6.56 -10.41 -2.09
C HIS A 180 6.17 -9.94 -0.68
N GLU A 181 7.11 -9.34 0.04
CA GLU A 181 6.86 -8.81 1.40
C GLU A 181 5.84 -7.68 1.40
N LEU A 182 5.99 -6.72 0.48
CA LEU A 182 5.10 -5.57 0.39
C LEU A 182 3.78 -5.92 -0.31
N GLY A 183 3.76 -6.96 -1.14
CA GLY A 183 2.59 -7.41 -1.89
C GLY A 183 2.29 -6.57 -3.14
N TYR A 184 3.28 -5.86 -3.67
CA TYR A 184 3.17 -4.95 -4.82
C TYR A 184 4.40 -5.05 -5.72
N LYS A 185 4.20 -5.01 -7.03
CA LYS A 185 5.26 -4.95 -8.04
C LYS A 185 5.91 -3.57 -8.03
N LEU A 186 7.25 -3.49 -7.96
CA LEU A 186 7.94 -2.20 -8.00
C LEU A 186 7.87 -1.58 -9.42
N PRO A 187 7.63 -0.26 -9.57
CA PRO A 187 7.64 0.39 -10.87
C PRO A 187 9.00 0.26 -11.55
N ALA A 188 9.02 0.03 -12.86
CA ALA A 188 10.27 -0.12 -13.61
C ALA A 188 11.17 1.13 -13.51
N SER A 189 10.55 2.32 -13.47
CA SER A 189 11.23 3.60 -13.28
C SER A 189 11.87 3.74 -11.89
N TYR A 190 11.25 3.15 -10.86
CA TYR A 190 11.79 3.10 -9.51
C TYR A 190 13.04 2.23 -9.46
N ILE A 191 12.96 1.00 -9.97
CA ILE A 191 14.10 0.08 -10.08
C ILE A 191 15.25 0.72 -10.89
N GLN A 192 14.93 1.42 -11.98
CA GLN A 192 15.93 2.10 -12.79
C GLN A 192 16.66 3.20 -12.03
N LEU A 193 15.95 4.02 -11.24
CA LEU A 193 16.58 5.04 -10.40
C LEU A 193 17.46 4.39 -9.32
N MET A 194 16.97 3.33 -8.67
CA MET A 194 17.72 2.65 -7.60
C MET A 194 18.98 1.93 -8.09
N ASN A 195 19.04 1.57 -9.38
CA ASN A 195 20.28 1.07 -10.00
C ASN A 195 21.38 2.14 -10.14
N THR A 196 21.02 3.43 -10.06
CA THR A 196 22.00 4.53 -10.10
C THR A 196 22.62 4.76 -8.73
N GLN A 197 21.78 4.74 -7.69
CA GLN A 197 22.13 4.68 -6.28
C GLN A 197 20.90 4.13 -5.54
N ASN A 198 21.09 3.13 -4.68
CA ASN A 198 19.99 2.44 -4.04
C ASN A 198 19.52 3.18 -2.78
N GLY A 199 18.68 4.20 -2.97
CA GLY A 199 18.21 5.09 -1.91
C GLY A 199 19.15 6.28 -1.67
N GLY A 200 18.65 7.28 -0.96
CA GLY A 200 19.41 8.48 -0.62
C GLY A 200 18.59 9.76 -0.59
N ILE A 201 19.29 10.88 -0.57
CA ILE A 201 18.69 12.22 -0.55
C ILE A 201 18.81 12.80 -1.97
N PRO A 202 17.70 13.18 -2.63
CA PRO A 202 17.78 13.84 -3.93
C PRO A 202 18.33 15.27 -3.79
N THR A 203 18.86 15.85 -4.86
CA THR A 203 19.28 17.26 -4.86
C THR A 203 18.11 18.23 -4.90
N LEU A 204 16.98 17.81 -5.46
CA LEU A 204 15.72 18.56 -5.53
C LEU A 204 14.71 17.85 -4.64
N THR A 205 14.11 18.55 -3.70
CA THR A 205 13.33 17.96 -2.59
C THR A 205 11.88 18.41 -2.57
N GLU A 206 11.52 19.45 -3.31
CA GLU A 206 10.17 20.01 -3.29
C GLU A 206 9.33 19.50 -4.46
N PHE A 207 8.05 19.27 -4.24
CA PHE A 207 7.10 18.92 -5.29
C PHE A 207 5.89 19.88 -5.25
N PRO A 208 5.64 20.64 -6.34
CA PRO A 208 4.51 21.56 -6.38
C PRO A 208 3.15 20.87 -6.27
N THR A 209 2.23 21.45 -5.50
CA THR A 209 0.84 21.00 -5.38
C THR A 209 -0.11 22.19 -5.58
N ALA A 210 -1.33 21.91 -6.04
CA ALA A 210 -2.41 22.91 -6.07
C ALA A 210 -3.32 22.83 -4.84
N GLU A 211 -3.06 21.85 -3.97
CA GLU A 211 -3.82 21.55 -2.77
C GLU A 211 -2.89 21.77 -1.56
N ALA A 212 -3.34 22.60 -0.61
CA ALA A 212 -2.60 22.85 0.62
C ALA A 212 -2.57 21.61 1.52
N THR A 213 -1.42 21.34 2.12
CA THR A 213 -1.19 20.29 3.12
C THR A 213 -1.06 20.89 4.53
N SER A 214 -0.86 20.06 5.55
CA SER A 214 -0.47 20.53 6.90
C SER A 214 0.88 21.24 6.91
N TRP A 215 1.77 20.92 5.97
CA TRP A 215 3.11 21.48 5.86
C TRP A 215 3.15 22.83 5.12
N ALA A 216 2.58 22.89 3.90
CA ALA A 216 2.64 24.08 3.05
C ALA A 216 1.38 24.25 2.17
N GLU A 217 1.16 25.46 1.64
CA GLU A 217 -0.04 25.79 0.86
C GLU A 217 -0.01 25.28 -0.59
N ASP A 218 1.19 25.13 -1.17
CA ASP A 218 1.37 24.94 -2.61
C ASP A 218 2.49 23.93 -2.98
N HIS A 219 3.01 23.19 -1.99
CA HIS A 219 4.00 22.13 -2.21
C HIS A 219 4.03 21.10 -1.08
N ILE A 220 4.79 20.03 -1.32
CA ILE A 220 5.27 19.09 -0.30
C ILE A 220 6.79 18.94 -0.43
N ALA A 221 7.44 18.56 0.66
CA ALA A 221 8.88 18.35 0.74
C ALA A 221 9.20 16.88 1.00
N ILE A 222 10.28 16.36 0.42
CA ILE A 222 10.84 15.04 0.76
C ILE A 222 12.26 15.18 1.30
N SER A 223 12.58 14.40 2.32
CA SER A 223 13.91 14.34 2.95
C SER A 223 14.78 13.24 2.36
N SER A 224 14.18 12.14 1.91
CA SER A 224 14.88 11.01 1.31
C SER A 224 13.98 10.16 0.44
N ILE A 225 14.56 9.38 -0.46
CA ILE A 225 13.89 8.30 -1.19
C ILE A 225 14.48 6.98 -0.69
N MET A 226 13.61 6.07 -0.27
CA MET A 226 13.98 4.76 0.27
C MET A 226 14.66 3.90 -0.81
N GLY A 227 15.62 3.06 -0.40
CA GLY A 227 16.26 2.06 -1.27
C GLY A 227 15.54 0.70 -1.23
N ILE A 228 15.80 -0.15 -2.21
CA ILE A 228 15.34 -1.55 -2.25
C ILE A 228 16.22 -2.42 -1.35
N GLY A 229 15.63 -3.10 -0.38
CA GLY A 229 16.30 -4.03 0.51
C GLY A 229 15.99 -3.80 1.99
N HIS A 230 16.80 -4.41 2.86
CA HIS A 230 16.64 -4.40 4.33
C HIS A 230 17.89 -3.92 5.07
N ASP A 231 18.96 -3.58 4.35
CA ASP A 231 20.28 -3.29 4.93
C ASP A 231 20.39 -1.91 5.59
N LYS A 232 19.45 -1.01 5.28
CA LYS A 232 19.36 0.33 5.87
C LYS A 232 18.05 0.50 6.64
N ILE A 233 18.11 1.30 7.70
CA ILE A 233 16.95 1.61 8.54
C ILE A 233 15.82 2.27 7.73
N TYR A 234 16.18 3.11 6.74
CA TYR A 234 15.27 3.81 5.82
C TYR A 234 15.20 3.15 4.42
N ALA A 235 15.46 1.84 4.31
CA ALA A 235 15.15 1.09 3.11
C ALA A 235 13.67 0.65 3.11
N LEU A 236 13.14 0.22 1.96
CA LEU A 236 11.76 -0.25 1.82
C LEU A 236 11.40 -1.35 2.84
N GLY A 237 12.30 -2.32 3.03
CA GLY A 237 12.20 -3.37 4.06
C GLY A 237 13.01 -3.07 5.32
N GLY A 238 13.41 -1.81 5.53
CA GLY A 238 14.12 -1.38 6.72
C GLY A 238 13.22 -1.34 7.97
N GLU A 239 13.84 -1.18 9.15
CA GLU A 239 13.13 -1.07 10.44
C GLU A 239 12.13 0.09 10.47
N LEU A 240 12.43 1.20 9.78
CA LEU A 240 11.54 2.36 9.60
C LEU A 240 11.02 2.44 8.16
N GLY A 241 10.95 1.31 7.47
CA GLY A 241 10.52 1.19 6.07
C GLY A 241 9.01 1.19 5.89
N SER A 242 8.56 0.70 4.74
CA SER A 242 7.16 0.84 4.32
C SER A 242 6.17 0.13 5.25
N ARG A 243 6.50 -1.07 5.74
CA ARG A 243 5.58 -1.81 6.62
C ARG A 243 5.49 -1.18 8.01
N PHE A 244 6.59 -0.67 8.54
CA PHE A 244 6.59 0.06 9.81
C PHE A 244 5.63 1.27 9.78
N MET A 245 5.67 2.07 8.71
CA MET A 245 4.77 3.23 8.59
C MET A 245 3.29 2.82 8.52
N ILE A 246 2.97 1.70 7.86
CA ILE A 246 1.59 1.21 7.73
C ILE A 246 1.12 0.55 9.05
N GLU A 247 1.92 -0.36 9.61
CA GLU A 247 1.53 -1.22 10.72
C GLU A 247 1.66 -0.52 12.08
N GLU A 248 2.74 0.24 12.30
CA GLU A 248 3.02 0.87 13.59
C GLU A 248 2.54 2.32 13.65
N TRP A 249 2.68 3.07 12.55
CA TRP A 249 2.20 4.46 12.48
C TRP A 249 0.76 4.60 11.98
N GLY A 250 0.15 3.52 11.50
CA GLY A 250 -1.26 3.48 11.11
C GLY A 250 -1.57 4.18 9.79
N TYR A 251 -0.56 4.42 8.94
CA TYR A 251 -0.80 4.89 7.59
C TYR A 251 -1.65 3.89 6.81
N PRO A 252 -2.54 4.37 5.92
CA PRO A 252 -3.41 3.47 5.17
C PRO A 252 -2.59 2.54 4.27
N ASP A 253 -2.98 1.26 4.18
CA ASP A 253 -2.35 0.25 3.30
C ASP A 253 -2.78 0.48 1.83
N LEU A 254 -2.36 1.60 1.26
CA LEU A 254 -2.62 1.98 -0.14
C LEU A 254 -1.69 1.24 -1.11
N GLY A 255 -0.52 0.82 -0.63
CA GLY A 255 0.64 0.53 -1.46
C GLY A 255 1.97 0.65 -0.71
N ILE A 256 2.97 1.27 -1.34
CA ILE A 256 4.35 1.30 -0.83
C ILE A 256 4.73 2.71 -0.40
N VAL A 257 5.17 2.91 0.84
CA VAL A 257 5.82 4.16 1.27
C VAL A 257 7.22 4.22 0.67
N ILE A 258 7.55 5.33 0.01
CA ILE A 258 8.79 5.47 -0.77
C ILE A 258 9.66 6.66 -0.37
N CYS A 259 9.13 7.64 0.36
CA CYS A 259 9.90 8.79 0.82
C CYS A 259 9.60 9.12 2.27
N ASP A 260 10.63 9.59 2.96
CA ASP A 260 10.47 10.36 4.20
C ASP A 260 10.25 11.83 3.88
N CYS A 261 9.50 12.51 4.73
CA CYS A 261 9.27 13.96 4.67
C CYS A 261 9.91 14.68 5.87
N PRO A 262 10.10 16.01 5.84
CA PRO A 262 10.71 16.77 6.94
C PRO A 262 9.93 16.75 8.27
N SER A 263 8.66 16.35 8.26
CA SER A 263 7.76 16.36 9.42
C SER A 263 8.06 15.29 10.49
N ALA A 264 9.12 14.49 10.31
CA ALA A 264 9.45 13.35 11.17
C ALA A 264 8.34 12.28 11.23
N GLY A 265 7.71 12.00 10.09
CA GLY A 265 6.76 10.89 9.92
C GLY A 265 5.29 11.27 10.06
N HIS A 266 4.96 12.55 10.23
CA HIS A 266 3.57 13.05 10.21
C HIS A 266 3.00 13.17 8.78
N ASP A 267 3.86 12.98 7.77
CA ASP A 267 3.46 12.77 6.39
C ASP A 267 4.44 11.85 5.67
N VAL A 268 3.95 11.23 4.59
CA VAL A 268 4.75 10.34 3.74
C VAL A 268 4.36 10.48 2.27
N VAL A 269 5.24 10.06 1.38
CA VAL A 269 4.93 9.85 -0.04
C VAL A 269 4.83 8.36 -0.33
N MET A 270 3.75 7.97 -1.00
CA MET A 270 3.43 6.57 -1.32
C MET A 270 3.21 6.36 -2.82
N LEU A 271 3.54 5.15 -3.27
CA LEU A 271 3.01 4.56 -4.50
C LEU A 271 1.62 4.01 -4.20
N ASP A 272 0.58 4.57 -4.80
CA ASP A 272 -0.81 4.18 -4.56
C ASP A 272 -1.28 3.14 -5.59
N TYR A 273 -1.53 1.92 -5.11
CA TYR A 273 -1.97 0.77 -5.92
C TYR A 273 -3.46 0.48 -5.81
N ARG A 274 -4.23 1.22 -4.99
CA ARG A 274 -5.65 0.92 -4.68
C ARG A 274 -6.50 0.69 -5.92
N PHE A 275 -6.21 1.41 -7.00
CA PHE A 275 -7.03 1.42 -8.21
C PHE A 275 -6.36 0.85 -9.46
N CYS A 276 -5.04 0.62 -9.45
CA CYS A 276 -4.33 -0.06 -10.54
C CYS A 276 -4.06 -1.54 -10.24
N GLY A 277 -4.22 -1.97 -8.99
CA GLY A 277 -3.95 -3.35 -8.53
C GLY A 277 -2.46 -3.62 -8.32
N PRO A 278 -2.09 -4.73 -7.67
CA PRO A 278 -0.72 -4.97 -7.19
C PRO A 278 0.35 -5.07 -8.28
N GLU A 279 -0.06 -5.36 -9.52
CA GLU A 279 0.83 -5.46 -10.69
C GLU A 279 0.73 -4.24 -11.63
N GLY A 280 -0.10 -3.25 -11.27
CA GLY A 280 -0.32 -2.05 -12.08
C GLY A 280 0.80 -1.02 -11.92
N GLU A 281 0.87 -0.05 -12.85
CA GLU A 281 1.70 1.15 -12.66
C GLU A 281 0.96 2.08 -11.68
N PRO A 282 1.47 2.32 -10.46
CA PRO A 282 0.81 3.15 -9.46
C PRO A 282 1.01 4.64 -9.76
N CYS A 283 0.09 5.46 -9.28
CA CYS A 283 0.33 6.90 -9.15
C CYS A 283 1.12 7.19 -7.86
N VAL A 284 1.62 8.42 -7.74
CA VAL A 284 2.32 8.87 -6.52
C VAL A 284 1.42 9.83 -5.77
N VAL A 285 1.29 9.60 -4.46
CA VAL A 285 0.47 10.40 -3.56
C VAL A 285 1.26 10.83 -2.33
N HIS A 286 0.88 11.97 -1.77
CA HIS A 286 1.22 12.38 -0.41
C HIS A 286 0.08 12.00 0.53
N VAL A 287 0.41 11.58 1.76
CA VAL A 287 -0.56 11.25 2.80
C VAL A 287 -0.25 12.05 4.06
N ASP A 288 -1.22 12.85 4.50
CA ASP A 288 -1.07 13.80 5.61
C ASP A 288 -1.78 13.28 6.87
N GLN A 289 -1.00 12.81 7.86
CA GLN A 289 -1.54 12.26 9.10
C GLN A 289 -2.35 13.31 9.89
N GLU A 290 -1.89 14.56 9.90
CA GLU A 290 -2.52 15.63 10.68
C GLU A 290 -3.92 16.00 10.17
N ARG A 291 -4.22 15.61 8.93
CA ARG A 291 -5.51 15.80 8.27
C ARG A 291 -6.30 14.50 8.10
N ASP A 292 -6.20 13.56 9.05
CA ASP A 292 -6.89 12.26 9.00
C ASP A 292 -6.49 11.41 7.78
N TYR A 293 -5.17 11.39 7.51
CA TYR A 293 -4.57 10.67 6.38
C TYR A 293 -5.20 11.11 5.04
N GLU A 294 -5.39 12.41 4.86
CA GLU A 294 -5.89 12.98 3.61
C GLU A 294 -4.87 12.76 2.49
N ILE A 295 -5.37 12.51 1.28
CA ILE A 295 -4.55 12.12 0.13
C ILE A 295 -4.45 13.28 -0.86
N THR A 296 -3.23 13.65 -1.20
CA THR A 296 -2.94 14.60 -2.28
C THR A 296 -2.24 13.87 -3.42
N TYR A 297 -2.84 13.90 -4.62
CA TYR A 297 -2.28 13.25 -5.80
C TYR A 297 -1.16 14.08 -6.42
N LEU A 298 0.06 13.55 -6.44
CA LEU A 298 1.25 14.25 -6.89
C LEU A 298 1.50 14.02 -8.38
N ALA A 299 1.58 12.74 -8.80
CA ALA A 299 2.03 12.41 -10.14
C ALA A 299 1.39 11.12 -10.68
N PRO A 300 1.25 10.96 -12.01
CA PRO A 300 0.65 9.78 -12.62
C PRO A 300 1.48 8.50 -12.47
N ASN A 301 2.78 8.62 -12.18
CA ASN A 301 3.70 7.52 -11.93
C ASN A 301 5.00 8.05 -11.28
N PHE A 302 5.85 7.12 -10.84
CA PHE A 302 7.10 7.47 -10.16
C PHE A 302 8.06 8.29 -11.02
N GLU A 303 8.18 8.00 -12.32
CA GLU A 303 9.04 8.78 -13.22
C GLU A 303 8.60 10.25 -13.29
N ALA A 304 7.28 10.48 -13.34
CA ALA A 304 6.73 11.83 -13.37
C ALA A 304 6.98 12.59 -12.06
N PHE A 305 6.88 11.89 -10.94
CA PHE A 305 7.17 12.46 -9.62
C PHE A 305 8.63 12.95 -9.53
N ILE A 306 9.61 12.08 -9.79
CA ILE A 306 11.03 12.46 -9.67
C ILE A 306 11.47 13.53 -10.68
N ARG A 307 10.77 13.64 -11.82
CA ARG A 307 11.00 14.70 -12.82
C ARG A 307 10.33 16.02 -12.47
N GLY A 308 9.34 16.00 -11.58
CA GLY A 308 8.62 17.18 -11.09
C GLY A 308 9.22 17.78 -9.84
N LEU A 309 10.25 17.14 -9.24
CA LEU A 309 10.97 17.70 -8.10
C LEU A 309 11.68 19.00 -8.51
N VAL A 310 11.59 20.01 -7.64
CA VAL A 310 12.20 21.33 -7.79
C VAL A 310 13.06 21.69 -6.58
N ASP A 311 13.80 22.78 -6.71
CA ASP A 311 14.72 23.26 -5.67
C ASP A 311 13.92 23.92 -4.53
N GLU A 312 14.40 23.77 -3.29
CA GLU A 312 13.84 24.40 -2.08
C GLU A 312 13.79 25.93 -2.24
N ASP A 313 14.81 26.51 -2.89
CA ASP A 313 14.91 27.96 -3.15
C ASP A 313 13.74 28.50 -4.00
N THR A 314 12.98 27.63 -4.68
CA THR A 314 11.79 28.02 -5.46
C THR A 314 10.71 28.66 -4.56
N TYR A 315 10.62 28.23 -3.31
CA TYR A 315 9.57 28.61 -2.37
C TYR A 315 10.06 29.55 -1.26
N ASP A 316 11.37 29.60 -1.00
CA ASP A 316 11.95 30.60 -0.09
C ASP A 316 11.81 32.03 -0.64
N LEU A 317 11.84 32.20 -1.96
CA LEU A 317 11.72 33.52 -2.61
C LEU A 317 10.29 34.10 -2.59
N SER A 318 9.25 33.28 -2.44
CA SER A 318 7.86 33.75 -2.36
C SER A 318 7.49 34.28 -0.96
N ASN A 319 8.17 33.82 0.09
CA ASN A 319 7.91 34.26 1.46
C ASN A 319 8.48 35.66 1.77
N GLU A 320 9.38 36.19 0.95
CA GLU A 320 9.92 37.56 1.10
C GLU A 320 9.05 38.63 0.40
N GLU A 321 8.14 38.27 -0.51
CA GLU A 321 7.30 39.24 -1.26
C GLU A 321 5.99 39.62 -0.54
N ASP A 322 5.63 38.96 0.57
CA ASP A 322 4.41 39.22 1.36
C ASP A 322 4.65 40.07 2.63
N GLU A 323 5.86 40.60 2.85
CA GLU A 323 6.23 41.44 4.01
C GLU A 323 6.37 42.96 3.72
N ASP A 324 5.76 43.52 2.66
CA ASP A 324 5.76 44.98 2.38
C ASP A 324 4.40 45.69 2.50
#